data_AF-A0A7J8Y8C0-F1
#
_entry.id   AF-A0A7J8Y8C0-F1
#
_cell.length_a   1.000
_cell.length_b   1.000
_cell.length_c   1.000
_cell.angle_alpha   90.00
_cell.angle_beta   90.00
_cell.angle_gamma   90.00
#
_symmetry.space_group_name_H-M   'P 1'
#
loop_
_entity.id
_entity.type
_entity.pdbx_description
1 polymer ?
#
loop_
_entity_poly.entity_id
_entity_poly.type
_entity_poly.pdbx_seq_one_letter_code
_entity_poly.pdbx_strand_id
1 'polypeptide(L)'
;VAATTNKEVDAHIPNYPSLPPQLICQLHNVTMHADVETDEVYAQMTLQPLSPQEQKEAYLPAELGTPSKQPTNYFCKTLTASDTSTHGGFSVPRRAAEKVFPPLDFSQQPPAQELIARDLHDNEWKFRHIFRGQPKRHLLTTGWSVFVSAKRLVAGDSVLFIWNDKNQLLLGIRRANRPQTVMPSSVLSSDSMHLGLLAAAAHAAATNSRFTIFYNPRASPSEFVITLSKYVKAVYHTRVSVGMRFRMLFETEESSVRRYMGTITGISDLDPVRWPNSHWRSVKVGWDESTAGERQPRVSLWEIEPLTTFPMYPSPFPLRLKRPWPPGLPSFH
;
A
#
# COMPACT_ATOMS: atom_id res chain seq x y z
N VAL A 1 -11.46 0.92 11.31
CA VAL A 1 -12.87 1.23 11.59
C VAL A 1 -13.36 2.36 10.69
N ALA A 2 -12.89 3.61 10.83
CA ALA A 2 -13.37 4.71 9.98
C ALA A 2 -13.35 4.45 8.45
N ALA A 3 -12.22 3.97 7.92
CA ALA A 3 -12.11 3.67 6.48
C ALA A 3 -13.02 2.51 6.03
N THR A 4 -13.29 1.55 6.90
CA THR A 4 -14.17 0.39 6.60
C THR A 4 -15.65 0.72 6.79
N THR A 5 -15.99 1.69 7.64
CA THR A 5 -17.38 2.13 7.88
C THR A 5 -17.78 3.35 7.05
N ASN A 6 -16.85 3.94 6.28
CA ASN A 6 -17.02 5.22 5.59
C ASN A 6 -17.55 6.34 6.50
N LYS A 7 -17.22 6.26 7.80
CA LYS A 7 -17.64 7.22 8.82
C LYS A 7 -16.43 7.69 9.59
N GLU A 8 -16.21 8.99 9.61
CA GLU A 8 -15.22 9.58 10.49
C GLU A 8 -15.57 9.31 11.96
N VAL A 9 -14.57 9.42 12.82
CA VAL A 9 -14.75 9.26 14.26
C VAL A 9 -15.51 10.47 14.79
N ASP A 10 -16.71 10.24 15.32
CA ASP A 10 -17.47 11.28 16.02
C ASP A 10 -16.70 11.78 17.26
N ALA A 11 -16.88 13.06 17.59
CA ALA A 11 -16.18 13.71 18.71
C ALA A 11 -16.53 13.14 20.10
N HIS A 12 -17.52 12.26 20.20
CA HIS A 12 -18.05 11.72 21.46
C HIS A 12 -17.34 10.45 21.97
N ILE A 13 -16.27 9.98 21.32
CA ILE A 13 -15.52 8.83 21.84
C ILE A 13 -14.82 9.23 23.15
N PRO A 14 -15.10 8.54 24.28
CA PRO A 14 -14.49 8.80 25.57
C PRO A 14 -12.98 8.60 25.48
N ASN A 15 -12.24 9.47 26.16
CA ASN A 15 -10.80 9.29 26.29
C ASN A 15 -10.53 8.05 27.15
N TYR A 16 -9.50 7.28 26.80
CA TYR A 16 -9.00 6.15 27.60
C TYR A 16 -7.64 6.53 28.17
N PRO A 17 -7.57 7.19 29.34
CA PRO A 17 -6.31 7.76 29.85
C PRO A 17 -5.24 6.71 30.13
N SER A 18 -5.65 5.45 30.37
CA SER A 18 -4.77 4.32 30.60
C SER A 18 -4.15 3.75 29.32
N LEU A 19 -4.64 4.14 28.14
CA LEU A 19 -4.14 3.64 26.88
C LEU A 19 -3.09 4.64 26.32
N PRO A 20 -1.82 4.23 26.16
CA PRO A 20 -0.84 5.07 25.47
C PRO A 20 -1.13 5.15 23.96
N PRO A 21 -0.60 6.17 23.25
CA PRO A 21 -0.77 6.30 21.79
C PRO A 21 -0.15 5.15 20.98
N GLN A 22 0.69 4.32 21.61
CA GLN A 22 1.34 3.17 21.01
C GLN A 22 1.49 2.06 22.03
N LEU A 23 1.24 0.82 21.62
CA LEU A 23 1.47 -0.39 22.42
C LEU A 23 2.62 -1.17 21.80
N ILE A 24 3.62 -1.54 22.61
CA ILE A 24 4.66 -2.49 22.20
C ILE A 24 4.10 -3.88 22.46
N CYS A 25 3.94 -4.67 21.42
CA CYS A 25 3.33 -5.98 21.49
C CYS A 25 4.24 -7.07 20.94
N GLN A 26 4.14 -8.28 21.49
CA GLN A 26 4.56 -9.49 20.81
C GLN A 26 3.48 -9.91 19.80
N LEU A 27 3.90 -10.21 18.59
CA LEU A 27 3.05 -10.79 17.56
C LEU A 27 3.03 -12.31 17.70
N HIS A 28 1.90 -12.88 18.12
CA HIS A 28 1.74 -14.32 18.33
C HIS A 28 1.36 -15.05 17.05
N ASN A 29 0.50 -14.45 16.22
CA ASN A 29 0.03 -15.10 15.00
C ASN A 29 -0.35 -14.06 13.93
N VAL A 30 -0.17 -14.45 12.67
CA VAL A 30 -0.69 -13.75 11.49
C VAL A 30 -1.29 -14.77 10.54
N THR A 31 -2.56 -14.61 10.23
CA THR A 31 -3.27 -15.40 9.22
C THR A 31 -3.78 -14.48 8.13
N MET A 32 -3.55 -14.85 6.87
CA MET A 32 -4.01 -14.11 5.70
C MET A 32 -5.31 -14.74 5.19
N HIS A 33 -6.28 -13.89 4.87
CA HIS A 33 -7.63 -14.29 4.49
C HIS A 33 -8.09 -13.51 3.25
N ALA A 34 -9.02 -14.12 2.51
CA ALA A 34 -9.77 -13.47 1.45
C ALA A 34 -11.25 -13.77 1.66
N ASP A 35 -12.09 -12.74 1.61
CA ASP A 35 -13.54 -12.92 1.68
C ASP A 35 -14.05 -13.69 0.46
N VAL A 36 -14.86 -14.72 0.70
CA VAL A 36 -15.29 -15.68 -0.33
C VAL A 36 -16.25 -15.09 -1.37
N GLU A 37 -16.95 -14.01 -1.06
CA GLU A 37 -17.91 -13.38 -1.96
C GLU A 37 -17.28 -12.23 -2.75
N THR A 38 -16.38 -11.49 -2.11
CA THR A 38 -15.85 -10.22 -2.63
C THR A 38 -14.42 -10.30 -3.13
N ASP A 39 -13.68 -11.36 -2.76
CA ASP A 39 -12.23 -11.52 -2.91
C ASP A 39 -11.44 -10.42 -2.15
N GLU A 40 -12.06 -9.70 -1.19
CA GLU A 40 -11.35 -8.70 -0.38
C GLU A 40 -10.36 -9.37 0.58
N VAL A 41 -9.11 -8.93 0.51
CA VAL A 41 -8.02 -9.49 1.33
C VAL A 41 -7.88 -8.76 2.66
N TYR A 42 -7.63 -9.52 3.72
CA TYR A 42 -7.31 -8.98 5.04
C TYR A 42 -6.38 -9.91 5.80
N ALA A 43 -5.64 -9.35 6.76
CA ALA A 43 -4.84 -10.11 7.71
C ALA A 43 -5.50 -10.06 9.09
N GLN A 44 -5.56 -11.19 9.76
CA GLN A 44 -5.91 -11.28 11.17
C GLN A 44 -4.61 -11.47 11.96
N MET A 45 -4.40 -10.61 12.95
CA MET A 45 -3.18 -10.62 13.77
C MET A 45 -3.55 -10.75 15.24
N THR A 46 -2.87 -11.63 15.97
CA THR A 46 -3.01 -11.78 17.42
C THR A 46 -1.82 -11.16 18.11
N LEU A 47 -2.08 -10.14 18.92
CA LEU A 47 -1.08 -9.32 19.61
C LEU A 47 -1.20 -9.50 21.12
N GLN A 48 -0.07 -9.45 21.82
CA GLN A 48 -0.01 -9.38 23.28
C GLN A 48 0.85 -8.19 23.70
N PRO A 49 0.31 -7.20 24.42
CA PRO A 49 1.10 -6.08 24.93
C PRO A 49 2.20 -6.57 25.87
N LEU A 50 3.43 -6.07 25.71
CA LEU A 50 4.54 -6.44 26.58
C LEU A 50 4.50 -5.65 27.88
N SER A 51 4.84 -6.29 28.99
CA SER A 51 5.08 -5.64 30.28
C SER A 51 6.33 -4.74 30.23
N PRO A 52 6.47 -3.75 31.13
CA PRO A 52 7.65 -2.87 31.15
C PRO A 52 8.99 -3.61 31.35
N GLN A 53 8.98 -4.80 31.94
CA GLN A 53 10.16 -5.63 32.10
C GLN A 53 10.55 -6.29 30.78
N GLU A 54 9.58 -6.94 30.11
CA GLU A 54 9.76 -7.56 28.80
C GLU A 54 10.16 -6.55 27.72
N GLN A 55 9.65 -5.31 27.81
CA GLN A 55 10.04 -4.24 26.90
C GLN A 55 11.54 -3.93 26.96
N LYS A 56 12.18 -4.00 28.15
CA LYS A 56 13.63 -3.78 28.30
C LYS A 56 14.45 -4.87 27.61
N GLU A 57 13.95 -6.10 27.62
CA GLU A 57 14.58 -7.25 26.97
C GLU A 57 14.33 -7.27 25.45
N ALA A 58 13.15 -6.82 25.01
CA ALA A 58 12.74 -6.73 23.60
C ALA A 58 13.54 -5.70 22.77
N TYR A 59 14.36 -4.84 23.40
CA TYR A 59 15.33 -3.99 22.68
C TYR A 59 16.48 -4.77 22.06
N LEU A 60 16.61 -6.07 22.33
CA LEU A 60 17.46 -6.96 21.55
C LEU A 60 16.76 -7.28 20.22
N PRO A 61 17.27 -6.80 19.07
CA PRO A 61 16.63 -7.05 17.79
C PRO A 61 16.79 -8.53 17.42
N ALA A 62 15.83 -9.35 17.81
CA ALA A 62 15.66 -10.65 17.20
C ALA A 62 15.03 -10.39 15.83
N GLU A 63 15.81 -10.51 14.75
CA GLU A 63 15.30 -10.59 13.38
C GLU A 63 14.56 -11.92 13.18
N LEU A 64 13.47 -12.12 13.92
CA LEU A 64 12.62 -13.30 13.84
C LEU A 64 11.47 -12.99 12.90
N GLY A 65 11.66 -13.34 11.64
CA GLY A 65 10.61 -13.32 10.63
C GLY A 65 11.22 -13.35 9.24
N THR A 66 10.90 -14.38 8.45
CA THR A 66 11.18 -14.34 7.02
C THR A 66 10.36 -13.19 6.41
N PRO A 67 11.00 -12.21 5.75
CA PRO A 67 10.25 -11.14 5.09
C PRO A 67 9.32 -11.77 4.06
N SER A 68 8.06 -11.34 4.05
CA SER A 68 7.13 -11.68 2.97
C SER A 68 7.71 -11.15 1.67
N LYS A 69 8.13 -12.05 0.78
CA LYS A 69 8.70 -11.69 -0.51
C LYS A 69 7.57 -11.45 -1.49
N GLN A 70 7.52 -10.26 -2.09
CA GLN A 70 6.65 -10.02 -3.22
C GLN A 70 7.04 -10.96 -4.39
N PRO A 71 6.07 -11.52 -5.12
CA PRO A 71 6.38 -12.29 -6.31
C PRO A 71 7.10 -11.42 -7.33
N THR A 72 8.03 -12.01 -8.09
CA THR A 72 8.78 -11.30 -9.15
C THR A 72 8.15 -11.49 -10.52
N ASN A 73 7.55 -12.67 -10.75
CA ASN A 73 6.92 -13.07 -12.01
C ASN A 73 5.40 -12.85 -11.95
N TYR A 74 4.99 -11.60 -12.02
CA TYR A 74 3.58 -11.25 -12.09
C TYR A 74 3.33 -10.07 -13.03
N PHE A 75 2.05 -9.88 -13.37
CA PHE A 75 1.54 -8.63 -13.91
C PHE A 75 0.17 -8.32 -13.29
N CYS A 76 -0.15 -7.03 -13.20
CA CYS A 76 -1.47 -6.53 -12.86
C CYS A 76 -1.98 -5.70 -14.03
N LYS A 77 -3.24 -5.86 -14.39
CA LYS A 77 -3.89 -5.04 -15.41
C LYS A 77 -5.25 -4.57 -14.95
N THR A 78 -5.45 -3.26 -15.01
CA THR A 78 -6.77 -2.62 -14.93
C THR A 78 -7.61 -3.02 -16.16
N LEU A 79 -8.80 -3.54 -15.91
CA LEU A 79 -9.74 -3.99 -16.91
C LEU A 79 -10.34 -2.80 -17.66
N THR A 80 -10.31 -2.87 -18.98
CA THR A 80 -11.03 -1.91 -19.83
C THR A 80 -12.47 -2.34 -20.03
N ALA A 81 -13.30 -1.45 -20.58
CA ALA A 81 -14.69 -1.78 -20.95
C ALA A 81 -14.77 -2.96 -21.93
N SER A 82 -13.80 -3.12 -22.84
CA SER A 82 -13.77 -4.25 -23.76
C SER A 82 -13.46 -5.57 -23.04
N ASP A 83 -12.58 -5.54 -22.03
CA ASP A 83 -12.23 -6.73 -21.26
C ASP A 83 -13.44 -7.26 -20.48
N THR A 84 -14.35 -6.40 -20.01
CA THR A 84 -15.53 -6.84 -19.25
C THR A 84 -16.79 -7.04 -20.11
N SER A 85 -16.69 -6.89 -21.42
CA SER A 85 -17.82 -7.09 -22.33
C SER A 85 -18.12 -8.58 -22.54
N THR A 86 -19.39 -8.95 -22.70
CA THR A 86 -19.85 -10.35 -22.82
C THR A 86 -19.31 -11.07 -24.06
N HIS A 87 -18.94 -10.33 -25.10
CA HIS A 87 -18.39 -10.85 -26.36
C HIS A 87 -16.90 -10.56 -26.52
N GLY A 88 -16.30 -9.82 -25.58
CA GLY A 88 -14.89 -9.50 -25.56
C GLY A 88 -14.06 -10.60 -24.91
N GLY A 89 -12.78 -10.64 -25.27
CA GLY A 89 -11.75 -11.36 -24.52
C GLY A 89 -10.90 -10.39 -23.71
N PHE A 90 -10.06 -10.92 -22.84
CA PHE A 90 -9.07 -10.13 -22.12
C PHE A 90 -7.86 -9.87 -23.00
N SER A 91 -7.51 -8.60 -23.21
CA SER A 91 -6.29 -8.25 -23.95
C SER A 91 -5.06 -8.28 -23.04
N VAL A 92 -4.15 -9.24 -23.23
CA VAL A 92 -2.96 -9.36 -22.37
C VAL A 92 -1.85 -8.45 -22.92
N PRO A 93 -1.23 -7.58 -22.10
CA PRO A 93 -0.07 -6.81 -22.52
C PRO A 93 1.06 -7.75 -22.99
N ARG A 94 1.71 -7.45 -24.12
CA ARG A 94 2.71 -8.35 -24.72
C ARG A 94 3.81 -8.75 -23.74
N ARG A 95 4.43 -7.76 -23.07
CA ARG A 95 5.48 -7.99 -22.06
C ARG A 95 5.01 -8.85 -20.89
N ALA A 96 3.73 -8.75 -20.53
CA ALA A 96 3.15 -9.54 -19.46
C ALA A 96 2.95 -11.01 -19.87
N ALA A 97 2.41 -11.25 -21.07
CA ALA A 97 2.24 -12.60 -21.61
C ALA A 97 3.58 -13.33 -21.74
N GLU A 98 4.59 -12.67 -22.33
CA GLU A 98 5.94 -13.23 -22.52
C GLU A 98 6.69 -13.48 -21.20
N LYS A 99 6.34 -12.76 -20.12
CA LYS A 99 6.99 -12.88 -18.81
C LYS A 99 6.33 -13.92 -17.89
N VAL A 100 5.00 -14.00 -17.90
CA VAL A 100 4.23 -14.71 -16.84
C VAL A 100 3.57 -15.98 -17.34
N PHE A 101 3.20 -16.06 -18.62
CA PHE A 101 2.57 -17.26 -19.16
C PHE A 101 3.60 -18.21 -19.76
N PRO A 102 3.33 -19.53 -19.79
CA PRO A 102 4.14 -20.46 -20.55
C PRO A 102 4.24 -20.02 -22.02
N PRO A 103 5.37 -20.27 -22.69
CA PRO A 103 5.57 -19.86 -24.07
C PRO A 103 4.58 -20.56 -25.01
N LEU A 104 4.07 -19.83 -25.99
CA LEU A 104 3.23 -20.39 -27.06
C LEU A 104 4.09 -21.13 -28.09
N ASP A 105 3.53 -22.19 -28.67
CA ASP A 105 4.06 -22.80 -29.89
C ASP A 105 3.63 -21.99 -31.12
N PHE A 106 4.56 -21.22 -31.68
CA PHE A 106 4.31 -20.36 -32.84
C PHE A 106 4.31 -21.09 -34.19
N SER A 107 4.55 -22.41 -34.21
CA SER A 107 4.38 -23.22 -35.42
C SER A 107 2.89 -23.45 -35.76
N GLN A 108 2.02 -23.35 -34.75
CA GLN A 108 0.57 -23.51 -34.90
C GLN A 108 -0.10 -22.26 -35.51
N GLN A 109 -1.23 -22.45 -36.18
CA GLN A 109 -2.02 -21.37 -36.78
C GLN A 109 -3.50 -21.44 -36.38
N PRO A 110 -3.98 -20.55 -35.48
CA PRO A 110 -3.23 -19.59 -34.68
C PRO A 110 -2.53 -20.24 -33.46
N PRO A 111 -1.40 -19.68 -32.95
CA PRO A 111 -0.77 -20.14 -31.71
C PRO A 111 -1.72 -20.00 -30.52
N ALA A 112 -1.96 -21.09 -29.79
CA ALA A 112 -2.84 -21.10 -28.62
C ALA A 112 -2.44 -22.17 -27.60
N GLN A 113 -2.87 -21.98 -26.35
CA GLN A 113 -2.73 -22.94 -25.26
C GLN A 113 -3.88 -22.80 -24.26
N GLU A 114 -4.08 -23.81 -23.41
CA GLU A 114 -4.93 -23.70 -22.24
C GLU A 114 -4.08 -23.28 -21.03
N LEU A 115 -4.54 -22.26 -20.31
CA LEU A 115 -3.98 -21.85 -19.03
C LEU A 115 -4.93 -22.27 -17.92
N ILE A 116 -4.38 -22.80 -16.83
CA ILE A 116 -5.12 -23.11 -15.61
C ILE A 116 -4.55 -22.21 -14.52
N ALA A 117 -5.35 -21.28 -14.03
CA ALA A 117 -4.96 -20.36 -12.97
C ALA A 117 -5.77 -20.62 -11.70
N ARG A 118 -5.12 -20.61 -10.53
CA ARG A 118 -5.78 -20.85 -9.24
C ARG A 118 -6.00 -19.54 -8.49
N ASP A 119 -7.22 -19.28 -8.02
CA ASP A 119 -7.52 -18.08 -7.22
C ASP A 119 -7.16 -18.24 -5.73
N LEU A 120 -7.41 -17.20 -4.92
CA LEU A 120 -7.12 -17.19 -3.47
C LEU A 120 -7.97 -18.19 -2.66
N HIS A 121 -9.01 -18.76 -3.26
CA HIS A 121 -9.89 -19.73 -2.64
C HIS A 121 -9.65 -21.15 -3.19
N ASP A 122 -8.49 -21.37 -3.81
CA ASP A 122 -8.09 -22.61 -4.46
C ASP A 122 -8.97 -23.06 -5.64
N ASN A 123 -9.84 -22.19 -6.18
CA ASN A 123 -10.63 -22.52 -7.36
C ASN A 123 -9.77 -22.43 -8.62
N GLU A 124 -9.91 -23.41 -9.51
CA GLU A 124 -9.20 -23.44 -10.79
C GLU A 124 -10.03 -22.83 -11.92
N TRP A 125 -9.43 -21.86 -12.61
CA TRP A 125 -10.00 -21.15 -13.74
C TRP A 125 -9.24 -21.49 -15.02
N LYS A 126 -9.96 -22.01 -16.01
CA LYS A 126 -9.39 -22.38 -17.31
C LYS A 126 -9.60 -21.27 -18.32
N PHE A 127 -8.53 -20.88 -19.00
CA PHE A 127 -8.55 -19.84 -20.03
C PHE A 127 -7.89 -20.33 -21.31
N ARG A 128 -8.51 -20.04 -22.46
CA ARG A 128 -7.84 -20.19 -23.76
C ARG A 128 -6.99 -18.95 -24.02
N HIS A 129 -5.67 -19.10 -23.94
CA HIS A 129 -4.69 -18.09 -24.36
C HIS A 129 -4.37 -18.26 -25.84
N ILE A 130 -4.55 -17.20 -26.64
CA ILE A 130 -4.37 -17.23 -28.09
C ILE A 130 -3.66 -15.96 -28.57
N PHE A 131 -2.75 -16.11 -29.54
CA PHE A 131 -2.09 -14.99 -30.21
C PHE A 131 -2.64 -14.80 -31.63
N ARG A 132 -3.49 -13.79 -31.82
CA ARG A 132 -4.20 -13.55 -33.09
C ARG A 132 -4.56 -12.07 -33.30
N GLY A 133 -5.27 -11.78 -34.39
CA GLY A 133 -5.74 -10.44 -34.74
C GLY A 133 -4.76 -9.67 -35.63
N GLN A 134 -5.17 -8.47 -36.05
CA GLN A 134 -4.38 -7.55 -36.87
C GLN A 134 -4.44 -6.13 -36.29
N PRO A 135 -3.35 -5.61 -35.70
CA PRO A 135 -2.08 -6.28 -35.43
C PRO A 135 -2.25 -7.45 -34.44
N LYS A 136 -1.33 -8.43 -34.47
CA LYS A 136 -1.38 -9.61 -33.58
C LYS A 136 -1.23 -9.20 -32.11
N ARG A 137 -2.06 -9.79 -31.24
CA ARG A 137 -2.10 -9.53 -29.79
C ARG A 137 -2.36 -10.82 -29.01
N HIS A 138 -1.93 -10.85 -27.76
CA HIS A 138 -2.24 -11.92 -26.82
C HIS A 138 -3.64 -11.69 -26.23
N LEU A 139 -4.47 -12.72 -26.23
CA LEU A 139 -5.84 -12.67 -25.75
C LEU A 139 -6.14 -13.87 -24.84
N LEU A 140 -6.92 -13.68 -23.79
CA LEU A 140 -7.68 -14.76 -23.16
C LEU A 140 -9.11 -14.71 -23.70
N THR A 141 -9.58 -15.81 -24.29
CA THR A 141 -10.92 -15.89 -24.90
C THR A 141 -11.84 -16.80 -24.11
N THR A 142 -11.90 -18.09 -24.45
CA THR A 142 -12.76 -19.07 -23.76
C THR A 142 -12.42 -19.10 -22.26
N GLY A 143 -13.45 -19.10 -21.43
CA GLY A 143 -13.35 -19.07 -19.96
C GLY A 143 -13.28 -17.67 -19.35
N TRP A 144 -12.83 -16.65 -20.11
CA TRP A 144 -12.69 -15.29 -19.58
C TRP A 144 -14.03 -14.65 -19.20
N SER A 145 -15.02 -14.69 -20.09
CA SER A 145 -16.35 -14.11 -19.81
C SER A 145 -17.03 -14.78 -18.62
N VAL A 146 -16.87 -16.10 -18.47
CA VAL A 146 -17.38 -16.86 -17.31
C VAL A 146 -16.74 -16.37 -16.02
N PHE A 147 -15.41 -16.19 -16.01
CA PHE A 147 -14.70 -15.63 -14.86
C PHE A 147 -15.18 -14.22 -14.51
N VAL A 148 -15.28 -13.32 -15.51
CA VAL A 148 -15.79 -11.95 -15.32
C VAL A 148 -17.18 -11.95 -14.71
N SER A 149 -18.10 -12.78 -15.23
CA SER A 149 -19.47 -12.86 -14.70
C SER A 149 -19.53 -13.45 -13.30
N ALA A 150 -18.82 -14.56 -13.05
CA ALA A 150 -18.81 -15.24 -11.76
C ALA A 150 -18.22 -14.35 -10.66
N LYS A 151 -17.13 -13.65 -10.97
CA LYS A 151 -16.48 -12.70 -10.07
C LYS A 151 -17.06 -11.29 -10.15
N ARG A 152 -18.14 -11.05 -10.91
CA ARG A 152 -18.81 -9.75 -11.03
C ARG A 152 -17.84 -8.59 -11.33
N LEU A 153 -16.87 -8.83 -12.22
CA LEU A 153 -15.83 -7.85 -12.55
C LEU A 153 -16.37 -6.76 -13.47
N VAL A 154 -15.87 -5.55 -13.29
CA VAL A 154 -16.28 -4.35 -14.04
C VAL A 154 -15.06 -3.56 -14.48
N ALA A 155 -15.20 -2.74 -15.54
CA ALA A 155 -14.10 -1.89 -16.01
C ALA A 155 -13.57 -1.00 -14.88
N GLY A 156 -12.25 -0.91 -14.75
CA GLY A 156 -11.55 -0.28 -13.62
C GLY A 156 -11.14 -1.24 -12.51
N ASP A 157 -11.80 -2.40 -12.36
CA ASP A 157 -11.23 -3.49 -11.53
C ASP A 157 -9.92 -3.96 -12.16
N SER A 158 -9.08 -4.64 -11.39
CA SER A 158 -7.79 -5.16 -11.83
C SER A 158 -7.70 -6.65 -11.60
N VAL A 159 -7.01 -7.33 -12.51
CA VAL A 159 -6.65 -8.74 -12.38
C VAL A 159 -5.13 -8.88 -12.31
N LEU A 160 -4.70 -9.82 -11.48
CA LEU A 160 -3.30 -10.14 -11.24
C LEU A 160 -3.05 -11.57 -11.65
N PHE A 161 -2.03 -11.81 -12.47
CA PHE A 161 -1.54 -13.16 -12.74
C PHE A 161 -0.13 -13.27 -12.18
N ILE A 162 0.12 -14.33 -11.42
CA ILE A 162 1.40 -14.58 -10.76
C ILE A 162 1.87 -15.98 -11.12
N TRP A 163 3.08 -16.11 -11.66
CA TRP A 163 3.74 -17.40 -11.79
C TRP A 163 4.58 -17.65 -10.54
N ASN A 164 4.21 -18.63 -9.74
CA ASN A 164 4.89 -18.92 -8.48
C ASN A 164 6.10 -19.86 -8.67
N ASP A 165 6.90 -20.00 -7.61
CA ASP A 165 8.11 -20.85 -7.61
C ASP A 165 7.79 -22.36 -7.69
N LYS A 166 6.51 -22.74 -7.56
CA LYS A 166 6.00 -24.11 -7.70
C LYS A 166 5.48 -24.40 -9.13
N ASN A 167 5.76 -23.51 -10.09
CA ASN A 167 5.27 -23.61 -11.48
C ASN A 167 3.75 -23.64 -11.60
N GLN A 168 3.06 -22.89 -10.75
CA GLN A 168 1.61 -22.71 -10.80
C GLN A 168 1.29 -21.26 -11.17
N LEU A 169 0.31 -21.11 -12.05
CA LEU A 169 -0.28 -19.82 -12.35
C LEU A 169 -1.34 -19.52 -11.29
N LEU A 170 -1.18 -18.41 -10.57
CA LEU A 170 -2.14 -17.89 -9.60
C LEU A 170 -2.88 -16.69 -10.18
N LEU A 171 -4.10 -16.48 -9.73
CA LEU A 171 -5.00 -15.42 -10.15
C LEU A 171 -5.49 -14.62 -8.95
N GLY A 172 -5.28 -13.31 -8.98
CA GLY A 172 -5.77 -12.37 -7.98
C GLY A 172 -6.70 -11.35 -8.61
N ILE A 173 -7.59 -10.79 -7.79
CA ILE A 173 -8.51 -9.72 -8.16
C ILE A 173 -8.26 -8.53 -7.24
N ARG A 174 -8.36 -7.34 -7.79
CA ARG A 174 -8.33 -6.09 -7.04
C ARG A 174 -9.46 -5.20 -7.53
N ARG A 175 -10.43 -4.94 -6.67
CA ARG A 175 -11.53 -4.01 -6.98
C ARG A 175 -11.02 -2.58 -7.06
N ALA A 176 -11.61 -1.81 -7.97
CA ALA A 176 -11.41 -0.36 -7.98
C ALA A 176 -11.93 0.24 -6.67
N ASN A 177 -11.20 1.21 -6.11
CA ASN A 177 -11.70 1.98 -4.97
C ASN A 177 -12.86 2.87 -5.45
N ARG A 178 -14.08 2.39 -5.24
CA ARG A 178 -15.31 3.13 -5.50
C ARG A 178 -15.93 3.51 -4.16
N PRO A 179 -16.60 4.67 -4.05
CA PRO A 179 -17.44 4.95 -2.89
C PRO A 179 -18.45 3.81 -2.78
N GLN A 180 -18.27 2.93 -1.79
CA GLN A 180 -19.19 1.82 -1.58
C GLN A 180 -20.55 2.42 -1.22
N THR A 181 -21.54 2.22 -2.10
CA THR A 181 -22.94 2.56 -1.82
C THR A 181 -23.61 1.52 -0.92
N VAL A 182 -22.98 0.35 -0.76
CA VAL A 182 -23.44 -0.72 0.12
C VAL A 182 -22.71 -0.58 1.44
N MET A 183 -23.44 -0.16 2.48
CA MET A 183 -22.97 -0.18 3.86
C MET A 183 -22.56 -1.61 4.22
N PRO A 184 -21.43 -1.83 4.91
CA PRO A 184 -21.14 -3.13 5.49
C PRO A 184 -22.35 -3.58 6.31
N SER A 185 -22.64 -4.89 6.35
CA SER A 185 -23.63 -5.45 7.26
C SER A 185 -23.11 -5.36 8.71
N SER A 186 -23.03 -4.14 9.24
CA SER A 186 -22.48 -3.89 10.55
C SER A 186 -23.56 -4.20 11.59
N VAL A 187 -23.38 -5.31 12.31
CA VAL A 187 -24.19 -5.64 13.50
C VAL A 187 -24.07 -4.55 14.58
N LEU A 188 -22.96 -3.78 14.58
CA LEU A 188 -22.64 -2.73 15.53
C LEU A 188 -22.57 -1.36 14.85
N SER A 189 -22.88 -0.28 15.58
CA SER A 189 -22.64 1.07 15.10
C SER A 189 -21.13 1.36 14.96
N SER A 190 -20.77 2.32 14.10
CA SER A 190 -19.38 2.79 13.95
C SER A 190 -18.78 3.19 15.30
N ASP A 191 -19.53 3.88 16.14
CA ASP A 191 -19.08 4.31 17.47
C ASP A 191 -18.82 3.11 18.38
N SER A 192 -19.73 2.13 18.38
CA SER A 192 -19.57 0.89 19.16
C SER A 192 -18.33 0.10 18.73
N MET A 193 -18.02 0.10 17.43
CA MET A 193 -16.78 -0.53 16.93
C MET A 193 -15.53 0.21 17.40
N HIS A 194 -15.51 1.54 17.34
CA HIS A 194 -14.37 2.32 17.82
C HIS A 194 -14.19 2.17 19.34
N LEU A 195 -15.28 2.25 20.11
CA LEU A 195 -15.28 2.01 21.56
C LEU A 195 -14.77 0.62 21.90
N GLY A 196 -15.30 -0.41 21.24
CA GLY A 196 -14.91 -1.80 21.44
C GLY A 196 -13.43 -2.02 21.17
N LEU A 197 -12.88 -1.40 20.12
CA LEU A 197 -11.45 -1.49 19.80
C LEU A 197 -10.58 -0.88 20.91
N LEU A 198 -10.90 0.33 21.36
CA LEU A 198 -10.14 1.01 22.42
C LEU A 198 -10.25 0.27 23.76
N ALA A 199 -11.45 -0.18 24.11
CA ALA A 199 -11.69 -0.96 25.32
C ALA A 199 -10.92 -2.29 25.30
N ALA A 200 -10.92 -3.02 24.18
CA ALA A 200 -10.19 -4.27 24.02
C ALA A 200 -8.67 -4.06 24.16
N ALA A 201 -8.12 -3.04 23.51
CA ALA A 201 -6.71 -2.70 23.61
C ALA A 201 -6.32 -2.28 25.04
N ALA A 202 -7.13 -1.46 25.71
CA ALA A 202 -6.90 -1.04 27.08
C ALA A 202 -6.98 -2.21 28.07
N HIS A 203 -7.95 -3.11 27.90
CA HIS A 203 -8.07 -4.32 28.71
C HIS A 203 -6.86 -5.25 28.50
N ALA A 204 -6.45 -5.47 27.25
CA ALA A 204 -5.28 -6.28 26.93
C ALA A 204 -4.00 -5.72 27.53
N ALA A 205 -3.81 -4.39 27.45
CA ALA A 205 -2.66 -3.72 28.05
C ALA A 205 -2.64 -3.82 29.58
N ALA A 206 -3.80 -3.70 30.23
CA ALA A 206 -3.90 -3.80 31.68
C ALA A 206 -3.71 -5.23 32.23
N THR A 207 -4.07 -6.25 31.44
CA THR A 207 -4.08 -7.66 31.87
C THR A 207 -2.97 -8.50 31.26
N ASN A 208 -2.13 -7.93 30.39
CA ASN A 208 -1.15 -8.65 29.57
C ASN A 208 -1.80 -9.82 28.80
N SER A 209 -3.03 -9.61 28.32
CA SER A 209 -3.78 -10.63 27.58
C SER A 209 -3.67 -10.42 26.07
N ARG A 210 -3.93 -11.50 25.32
CA ARG A 210 -3.93 -11.46 23.86
C ARG A 210 -5.21 -10.81 23.35
N PHE A 211 -5.08 -10.02 22.30
CA PHE A 211 -6.22 -9.50 21.56
C PHE A 211 -5.98 -9.64 20.05
N THR A 212 -7.06 -9.66 19.29
CA THR A 212 -7.02 -9.88 17.84
C THR A 212 -7.45 -8.61 17.12
N ILE A 213 -6.72 -8.26 16.08
CA ILE A 213 -7.02 -7.16 15.17
C ILE A 213 -7.13 -7.66 13.74
N PHE A 214 -7.83 -6.89 12.92
CA PHE A 214 -7.97 -7.13 11.49
C PHE A 214 -7.37 -5.96 10.72
N TYR A 215 -6.53 -6.26 9.74
CA TYR A 215 -5.89 -5.30 8.86
C TYR A 215 -6.31 -5.55 7.42
N ASN A 216 -7.07 -4.60 6.85
CA ASN A 216 -7.40 -4.58 5.43
C ASN A 216 -6.49 -3.54 4.73
N PRO A 217 -5.47 -3.98 3.96
CA PRO A 217 -4.52 -3.07 3.31
C PRO A 217 -5.15 -2.27 2.15
N ARG A 218 -6.32 -2.69 1.64
CA ARG A 218 -7.04 -2.00 0.57
C ARG A 218 -7.90 -0.85 1.11
N ALA A 219 -8.49 -1.04 2.29
CA ALA A 219 -9.29 -0.02 2.95
C ALA A 219 -8.44 1.08 3.60
N SER A 220 -7.30 0.72 4.20
CA SER A 220 -6.39 1.69 4.85
C SER A 220 -4.94 1.41 4.49
N PRO A 221 -4.30 2.21 3.62
CA PRO A 221 -2.93 1.98 3.19
C PRO A 221 -1.89 2.29 4.27
N SER A 222 -2.24 3.08 5.31
CA SER A 222 -1.31 3.36 6.41
C SER A 222 -1.22 2.20 7.38
N GLU A 223 -0.01 1.66 7.52
CA GLU A 223 0.34 0.59 8.45
C GLU A 223 0.27 1.09 9.90
N PHE A 224 -0.56 0.46 10.74
CA PHE A 224 -0.67 0.75 12.18
C PHE A 224 -0.07 -0.34 13.08
N VAL A 225 0.42 -1.44 12.49
CA VAL A 225 1.27 -2.43 13.16
C VAL A 225 2.64 -2.36 12.51
N ILE A 226 3.64 -1.90 13.26
CA ILE A 226 4.97 -1.59 12.75
C ILE A 226 5.97 -2.45 13.50
N THR A 227 6.92 -3.08 12.79
CA THR A 227 7.99 -3.82 13.45
C THR A 227 8.79 -2.90 14.35
N LEU A 228 9.19 -3.38 15.53
CA LEU A 228 9.89 -2.56 16.52
C LEU A 228 11.19 -1.95 15.95
N SER A 229 11.92 -2.71 15.12
CA SER A 229 13.13 -2.22 14.45
C SER A 229 12.86 -1.07 13.46
N LYS A 230 11.80 -1.17 12.64
CA LYS A 230 11.39 -0.10 11.71
C LYS A 230 10.97 1.15 12.48
N TYR A 231 10.19 0.98 13.55
CA TYR A 231 9.75 2.07 14.42
C TYR A 231 10.94 2.77 15.09
N VAL A 232 11.82 2.02 15.77
CA VAL A 232 12.98 2.59 16.49
C VAL A 232 13.90 3.35 15.54
N LYS A 233 14.17 2.77 14.35
CA LYS A 233 14.95 3.43 13.32
C LYS A 233 14.31 4.74 12.87
N ALA A 234 13.01 4.74 12.60
CA ALA A 234 12.30 5.92 12.10
C ALA A 234 12.15 7.03 13.16
N VAL A 235 11.91 6.67 14.42
CA VAL A 235 11.57 7.63 15.48
C VAL A 235 12.82 8.13 16.22
N TYR A 236 13.77 7.25 16.56
CA TYR A 236 14.89 7.60 17.42
C TYR A 236 16.21 7.81 16.67
N HIS A 237 16.43 7.09 15.56
CA HIS A 237 17.70 7.16 14.82
C HIS A 237 17.63 8.10 13.62
N THR A 238 16.45 8.26 13.03
CA THR A 238 16.25 9.11 11.87
C THR A 238 15.92 10.53 12.32
N ARG A 239 16.84 11.47 12.10
CA ARG A 239 16.60 12.88 12.41
C ARG A 239 15.80 13.53 11.28
N VAL A 240 14.57 13.93 11.60
CA VAL A 240 13.65 14.58 10.66
C VAL A 240 13.40 16.02 11.14
N SER A 241 13.45 17.00 10.23
CA SER A 241 13.16 18.40 10.53
C SER A 241 12.33 19.05 9.42
N VAL A 242 11.66 20.16 9.77
CA VAL A 242 10.97 21.00 8.80
C VAL A 242 11.96 21.49 7.73
N GLY A 243 11.53 21.50 6.48
CA GLY A 243 12.34 21.86 5.32
C GLY A 243 13.10 20.68 4.68
N MET A 244 13.20 19.53 5.35
CA MET A 244 13.84 18.35 4.74
C MET A 244 13.00 17.80 3.58
N ARG A 245 13.71 17.33 2.55
CA ARG A 245 13.10 16.55 1.48
C ARG A 245 12.95 15.10 1.93
N PHE A 246 11.89 14.45 1.47
CA PHE A 246 11.68 13.04 1.69
C PHE A 246 11.23 12.37 0.40
N ARG A 247 11.35 11.05 0.38
CA ARG A 247 10.70 10.19 -0.60
C ARG A 247 9.78 9.21 0.12
N MET A 248 8.68 8.85 -0.52
CA MET A 248 7.74 7.84 -0.04
C MET A 248 7.35 6.94 -1.20
N LEU A 249 7.22 5.65 -0.92
CA LEU A 249 6.84 4.63 -1.89
C LEU A 249 5.32 4.50 -1.92
N PHE A 250 4.75 4.48 -3.12
CA PHE A 250 3.32 4.24 -3.33
C PHE A 250 3.15 3.11 -4.33
N GLU A 251 2.13 2.29 -4.09
CA GLU A 251 1.65 1.33 -5.07
C GLU A 251 0.89 2.04 -6.19
N THR A 252 1.16 1.66 -7.43
CA THR A 252 0.46 2.16 -8.63
C THR A 252 -0.68 1.20 -9.02
N GLU A 253 -1.54 1.63 -9.94
CA GLU A 253 -2.62 0.79 -10.49
C GLU A 253 -2.10 -0.53 -11.11
N GLU A 254 -0.92 -0.50 -11.73
CA GLU A 254 -0.26 -1.67 -12.30
C GLU A 254 0.42 -2.55 -11.23
N SER A 255 0.14 -2.33 -9.94
CA SER A 255 0.78 -2.98 -8.79
C SER A 255 2.30 -2.82 -8.76
N SER A 256 2.85 -1.84 -9.47
CA SER A 256 4.27 -1.46 -9.38
C SER A 256 4.48 -0.41 -8.28
N VAL A 257 5.69 -0.29 -7.76
CA VAL A 257 6.02 0.70 -6.72
C VAL A 257 6.67 1.93 -7.34
N ARG A 258 6.06 3.11 -7.13
CA ARG A 258 6.60 4.40 -7.58
C ARG A 258 7.04 5.25 -6.40
N ARG A 259 8.16 5.96 -6.59
CA ARG A 259 8.70 6.92 -5.62
C ARG A 259 8.08 8.29 -5.86
N TYR A 260 7.63 8.89 -4.77
CA TYR A 260 7.09 10.23 -4.74
C TYR A 260 7.90 11.07 -3.78
N MET A 261 8.13 12.33 -4.15
CA MET A 261 8.91 13.26 -3.34
C MET A 261 8.02 14.33 -2.74
N GLY A 262 8.47 14.86 -1.62
CA GLY A 262 7.87 16.03 -1.00
C GLY A 262 8.84 16.69 -0.03
N THR A 263 8.32 17.72 0.62
CA THR A 263 9.03 18.51 1.64
C THR A 263 8.25 18.47 2.94
N ILE A 264 8.95 18.35 4.06
CA ILE A 264 8.33 18.36 5.38
C ILE A 264 8.02 19.79 5.77
N THR A 265 6.74 20.08 6.02
CA THR A 265 6.25 21.44 6.31
C THR A 265 5.97 21.66 7.80
N GLY A 266 5.89 20.60 8.59
CA GLY A 266 5.66 20.69 10.03
C GLY A 266 5.76 19.33 10.72
N ILE A 267 6.04 19.34 12.02
CA ILE A 267 6.00 18.16 12.88
C ILE A 267 5.13 18.52 14.09
N SER A 268 4.00 17.84 14.24
CA SER A 268 3.06 18.06 15.34
C SER A 268 2.15 16.85 15.49
N ASP A 269 1.68 16.61 16.72
CA ASP A 269 0.64 15.62 16.99
C ASP A 269 -0.58 15.82 16.08
N LEU A 270 -1.19 14.71 15.65
CA LEU A 270 -2.43 14.74 14.88
C LEU A 270 -3.60 15.21 15.75
N ASP A 271 -3.66 14.67 16.97
CA ASP A 271 -4.69 14.95 17.97
C ASP A 271 -4.01 15.08 19.34
N PRO A 272 -3.52 16.29 19.67
CA PRO A 272 -2.78 16.51 20.92
C PRO A 272 -3.66 16.38 22.18
N VAL A 273 -4.99 16.38 22.04
CA VAL A 273 -5.93 16.29 23.17
C VAL A 273 -6.13 14.83 23.57
N ARG A 274 -6.41 13.95 22.60
CA ARG A 274 -6.63 12.53 22.88
C ARG A 274 -5.32 11.73 22.93
N TRP A 275 -4.35 12.08 22.08
CA TRP A 275 -3.12 11.30 21.89
C TRP A 275 -1.87 12.18 21.93
N PRO A 276 -1.57 12.81 23.08
CA PRO A 276 -0.37 13.64 23.21
C PRO A 276 0.90 12.81 22.95
N ASN A 277 1.85 13.41 22.24
CA ASN A 277 3.12 12.81 21.81
C ASN A 277 2.98 11.59 20.89
N SER A 278 1.85 11.44 20.19
CA SER A 278 1.67 10.37 19.22
C SER A 278 2.49 10.61 17.95
N HIS A 279 3.26 9.61 17.52
CA HIS A 279 3.97 9.64 16.24
C HIS A 279 3.09 9.26 15.04
N TRP A 280 1.82 8.89 15.27
CA TRP A 280 0.87 8.60 14.19
C TRP A 280 0.54 9.87 13.41
N ARG A 281 0.86 9.87 12.10
CA ARG A 281 0.59 11.00 11.19
C ARG A 281 1.13 12.35 11.71
N SER A 282 2.23 12.32 12.46
CA SER A 282 2.79 13.51 13.12
C SER A 282 3.53 14.44 12.16
N VAL A 283 3.83 14.00 10.93
CA VAL A 283 4.60 14.78 9.94
C VAL A 283 3.64 15.39 8.93
N LYS A 284 3.59 16.74 8.87
CA LYS A 284 2.92 17.48 7.79
C LYS A 284 3.85 17.56 6.58
N VAL A 285 3.31 17.31 5.40
CA VAL A 285 4.07 17.23 4.16
C VAL A 285 3.43 18.07 3.06
N GLY A 286 4.27 18.70 2.23
CA GLY A 286 3.90 19.27 0.95
C GLY A 286 4.44 18.38 -0.17
N TRP A 287 3.57 17.89 -1.03
CA TRP A 287 3.94 17.06 -2.18
C TRP A 287 4.39 17.93 -3.35
N ASP A 288 5.37 17.46 -4.12
CA ASP A 288 5.81 18.19 -5.32
C ASP A 288 4.66 18.22 -6.38
N GLU A 289 4.51 19.35 -7.08
CA GLU A 289 3.30 19.77 -7.85
C GLU A 289 2.73 18.73 -8.82
N SER A 290 3.58 17.89 -9.43
CA SER A 290 3.13 16.83 -10.36
C SER A 290 2.26 15.74 -9.72
N THR A 291 2.04 15.79 -8.40
CA THR A 291 1.49 14.68 -7.62
C THR A 291 0.52 15.11 -6.50
N ALA A 292 0.18 16.41 -6.44
CA ALA A 292 -0.42 17.06 -5.28
C ALA A 292 -1.92 16.80 -5.05
N GLY A 293 -2.68 16.39 -6.06
CA GLY A 293 -4.16 16.43 -6.03
C GLY A 293 -4.86 15.43 -5.11
N GLU A 294 -4.24 14.31 -4.75
CA GLU A 294 -4.93 13.19 -4.06
C GLU A 294 -4.21 12.67 -2.82
N ARG A 295 -3.11 13.32 -2.40
CA ARG A 295 -2.23 12.75 -1.37
C ARG A 295 -2.54 13.28 0.01
N GLN A 296 -2.38 12.40 0.98
CA GLN A 296 -2.61 12.74 2.37
C GLN A 296 -1.62 13.83 2.83
N PRO A 297 -2.10 14.89 3.50
CA PRO A 297 -1.25 16.02 3.92
C PRO A 297 -0.39 15.68 5.16
N ARG A 298 -0.63 14.52 5.77
CA ARG A 298 0.07 14.04 6.95
C ARG A 298 0.44 12.56 6.83
N VAL A 299 1.67 12.24 7.23
CA VAL A 299 2.26 10.90 7.20
C VAL A 299 2.98 10.60 8.52
N SER A 300 3.25 9.33 8.78
CA SER A 300 4.01 8.86 9.94
C SER A 300 5.49 8.75 9.62
N LEU A 301 6.35 8.82 10.63
CA LEU A 301 7.81 8.81 10.45
C LEU A 301 8.33 7.56 9.74
N TRP A 302 7.68 6.41 9.93
CA TRP A 302 8.05 5.13 9.31
C TRP A 302 7.54 4.93 7.88
N GLU A 303 6.76 5.88 7.35
CA GLU A 303 6.27 5.86 5.97
C GLU A 303 7.20 6.62 5.02
N ILE A 304 8.08 7.48 5.55
CA ILE A 304 8.96 8.33 4.75
C ILE A 304 10.41 7.87 4.82
N GLU A 305 11.12 8.06 3.73
CA GLU A 305 12.56 7.94 3.65
C GLU A 305 13.14 9.36 3.48
N PRO A 306 13.69 9.98 4.53
CA PRO A 306 14.25 11.31 4.40
C PRO A 306 15.47 11.27 3.48
N LEU A 307 15.54 12.28 2.61
CA LEU A 307 16.70 12.49 1.76
C LEU A 307 17.67 13.36 2.55
N THR A 308 18.88 12.85 2.77
CA THR A 308 19.96 13.65 3.35
C THR A 308 20.32 14.74 2.35
N THR A 309 19.76 15.93 2.51
CA THR A 309 20.40 17.13 2.00
C THR A 309 21.62 17.33 2.86
N PHE A 310 22.79 16.89 2.39
CA PHE A 310 24.02 17.48 2.90
C PHE A 310 23.85 18.99 2.77
N PRO A 311 23.97 19.77 3.84
CA PRO A 311 24.08 21.20 3.66
C PRO A 311 25.35 21.39 2.83
N MET A 312 25.20 21.81 1.56
CA MET A 312 26.24 22.60 0.94
C MET A 312 26.37 23.82 1.85
N TYR A 313 27.27 23.76 2.82
CA TYR A 313 27.80 24.97 3.41
C TYR A 313 28.31 25.80 2.23
N PRO A 314 27.83 27.04 2.03
CA PRO A 314 28.50 27.92 1.09
C PRO A 314 29.93 28.04 1.60
N SER A 315 30.87 27.54 0.79
CA SER A 315 32.30 27.74 0.99
C SER A 315 32.55 29.21 1.35
N PRO A 316 33.29 29.53 2.42
CA PRO A 316 33.52 30.91 2.84
C PRO A 316 34.47 31.68 1.90
N PHE A 317 34.87 31.09 0.77
CA PHE A 317 35.68 31.76 -0.24
C PHE A 317 34.78 32.52 -1.22
N PRO A 318 34.78 33.86 -1.24
CA PRO A 318 34.09 34.61 -2.27
C PRO A 318 34.78 34.36 -3.61
N LEU A 319 34.09 33.68 -4.53
CA LEU A 319 34.44 33.69 -5.94
C LEU A 319 34.32 35.13 -6.43
N ARG A 320 35.49 35.76 -6.60
CA ARG A 320 35.70 37.11 -7.11
C ARG A 320 34.97 37.26 -8.46
N LEU A 321 33.77 37.86 -8.47
CA LEU A 321 33.13 38.29 -9.71
C LEU A 321 34.04 39.33 -10.37
N LYS A 322 34.41 39.08 -11.63
CA LYS A 322 35.15 40.02 -12.47
C LYS A 322 34.39 41.35 -12.58
N ARG A 323 35.14 42.46 -12.57
CA ARG A 323 34.64 43.84 -12.71
C ARG A 323 33.72 44.00 -13.93
N PRO A 324 32.71 44.88 -13.86
CA PRO A 324 31.96 45.32 -15.03
C PRO A 324 32.86 46.15 -15.96
N TRP A 325 32.74 45.91 -17.26
CA TRP A 325 33.33 46.72 -18.32
C TRP A 325 32.61 48.09 -18.38
N PRO A 326 33.29 49.22 -18.64
CA PRO A 326 32.63 50.53 -18.77
C PRO A 326 31.84 50.64 -20.10
N PRO A 327 30.80 51.49 -20.15
CA PRO A 327 29.94 51.68 -21.32
C PRO A 327 30.66 52.44 -22.45
N GLY A 328 30.16 52.23 -23.68
CA GLY A 328 30.83 52.51 -24.94
C GLY A 328 31.22 53.97 -25.23
N LEU A 329 32.24 54.10 -26.09
CA LEU A 329 32.61 55.32 -26.80
C LEU A 329 31.63 55.60 -27.95
N PRO A 330 31.33 56.87 -28.25
CA PRO A 330 30.55 57.23 -29.42
C PRO A 330 31.42 57.26 -30.68
N SER A 331 30.85 56.80 -31.80
CA SER A 331 31.36 57.02 -33.16
C SER A 331 30.97 58.40 -33.66
N PHE A 332 31.90 59.20 -34.20
CA PHE A 332 31.67 60.07 -35.36
C PHE A 332 33.03 60.56 -35.92
N HIS A 333 33.21 60.35 -37.23
CA HIS A 333 34.21 60.89 -38.18
C HIS A 333 35.70 60.62 -37.98
#